data_AF-A0A7R9YQK2-F1
#
_entry.id   AF-A0A7R9YQK2-F1
#
_cell.length_a   1.000
_cell.length_b   1.000
_cell.length_c   1.000
_cell.angle_alpha   90.00
_cell.angle_beta   90.00
_cell.angle_gamma   90.00
#
_symmetry.space_group_name_H-M   'P 1'
#
loop_
_entity.id
_entity.type
_entity.pdbx_description
1 polymer ?
#
loop_
_entity_poly.entity_id
_entity_poly.type
_entity_poly.pdbx_seq_one_letter_code
_entity_poly.pdbx_strand_id
1 'polypeptide(L)'
;MGLFIGGAHTPQGRNGASAGVLNRCNNLRCTKCDFKVIWFDNQGWLDSVDYLFLRNNFPTADKLAAKLRRSPSTSAYCCQCSWRSATDAQRVGFGGEDLRWVCAGHDL
;
A
#
# COMPACT_ATOMS: atom_id res chain seq x y z
N MET A 1 -8.98 6.50 -15.35
CA MET A 1 -7.61 6.52 -14.78
C MET A 1 -7.59 5.60 -13.56
N GLY A 2 -6.67 4.63 -13.49
CA GLY A 2 -6.65 3.61 -12.43
C GLY A 2 -5.81 4.01 -11.22
N LEU A 3 -6.13 3.46 -10.05
CA LEU A 3 -5.29 3.51 -8.85
C LEU A 3 -4.35 2.32 -8.85
N PHE A 4 -3.07 2.54 -8.56
CA PHE A 4 -2.07 1.47 -8.53
C PHE A 4 -1.24 1.52 -7.24
N ILE A 5 -0.89 0.34 -6.76
CA ILE A 5 0.22 0.11 -5.82
C ILE A 5 1.34 -0.60 -6.59
N GLY A 6 2.55 -0.62 -6.07
CA GLY A 6 3.67 -1.28 -6.73
C GLY A 6 4.81 -1.62 -5.79
N GLY A 7 5.87 -2.21 -6.33
CA GLY A 7 7.08 -2.52 -5.58
C GLY A 7 7.93 -1.30 -5.27
N ALA A 8 9.08 -1.57 -4.64
CA ALA A 8 10.00 -0.55 -4.14
C ALA A 8 10.56 0.33 -5.27
N HIS A 9 10.70 -0.24 -6.47
CA HIS A 9 11.23 0.45 -7.65
C HIS A 9 10.15 1.05 -8.54
N THR A 10 8.87 0.87 -8.21
CA THR A 10 7.78 1.50 -8.98
C THR A 10 7.79 3.01 -8.71
N PRO A 11 7.86 3.85 -9.77
CA PRO A 11 7.78 5.31 -9.63
C PRO A 11 6.54 5.75 -8.86
N GLN A 12 6.66 6.80 -8.07
CA GLN A 12 5.59 7.30 -7.20
C GLN A 12 4.92 8.53 -7.81
N GLY A 13 3.61 8.66 -7.63
CA GLY A 13 2.88 9.90 -7.96
C GLY A 13 1.59 9.68 -8.71
N ARG A 14 1.15 10.72 -9.41
CA ARG A 14 -0.08 10.71 -10.21
C ARG A 14 0.18 9.94 -11.51
N ASN A 15 -0.72 9.04 -11.89
CA ASN A 15 -0.69 8.49 -13.24
C ASN A 15 -0.99 9.62 -14.24
N GLY A 16 -0.07 9.88 -15.18
CA GLY A 16 -0.22 10.92 -16.21
C GLY A 16 -1.13 10.49 -17.35
N ALA A 17 -1.59 11.45 -18.16
CA ALA A 17 -2.34 11.18 -19.40
C ALA A 17 -1.42 10.76 -20.57
N SER A 18 -0.12 11.07 -20.46
CA SER A 18 0.89 10.85 -21.50
C SER A 18 1.92 9.80 -21.03
N ALA A 19 2.11 8.78 -21.87
CA ALA A 19 3.18 7.78 -21.85
C ALA A 19 3.19 6.75 -20.69
N GLY A 20 2.66 5.55 -20.97
CA GLY A 20 3.23 4.21 -20.69
C GLY A 20 3.74 3.79 -19.29
N VAL A 21 3.97 4.71 -18.36
CA VAL A 21 4.59 4.48 -17.05
C VAL A 21 3.50 4.44 -15.99
N LEU A 22 3.41 3.31 -15.29
CA LEU A 22 2.50 3.14 -14.17
C LEU A 22 3.16 3.62 -12.89
N ASN A 23 2.59 4.66 -12.28
CA ASN A 23 3.01 5.18 -10.99
C ASN A 23 2.19 4.52 -9.87
N ARG A 24 2.87 4.11 -8.79
CA ARG A 24 2.20 3.79 -7.54
C ARG A 24 1.73 5.08 -6.85
N CYS A 25 0.52 5.06 -6.31
CA CYS A 25 -0.03 6.23 -5.63
C CYS A 25 0.72 6.48 -4.31
N ASN A 26 1.18 7.71 -4.10
CA ASN A 26 1.88 8.14 -2.87
C ASN A 26 0.96 8.80 -1.84
N ASN A 27 -0.33 8.96 -2.14
CA ASN A 27 -1.31 9.51 -1.21
C ASN A 27 -2.57 8.63 -1.13
N LEU A 28 -2.36 7.40 -0.66
CA LEU A 28 -3.42 6.42 -0.47
C LEU A 28 -4.15 6.63 0.86
N ARG A 29 -5.48 6.52 0.86
CA ARG A 29 -6.33 6.55 2.06
C ARG A 29 -7.29 5.37 2.04
N CYS A 30 -7.52 4.75 3.21
CA CYS A 30 -8.49 3.69 3.34
C CYS A 30 -9.87 4.25 3.73
N THR A 31 -10.92 3.98 2.96
CA THR A 31 -12.27 4.47 3.28
C THR A 31 -13.00 3.64 4.34
N LYS A 32 -12.42 2.51 4.79
CA LYS A 32 -12.99 1.68 5.88
C LYS A 32 -12.57 2.18 7.27
N CYS A 33 -11.29 2.49 7.46
CA CYS A 33 -10.76 2.96 8.75
C CYS A 33 -10.36 4.43 8.73
N ASP A 34 -10.53 5.11 7.59
CA ASP A 34 -10.22 6.52 7.37
C ASP A 34 -8.76 6.95 7.61
N PHE A 35 -7.84 5.99 7.71
CA PHE A 35 -6.41 6.24 7.86
C PHE A 35 -5.67 6.32 6.52
N LYS A 36 -4.59 7.09 6.50
CA LYS A 36 -3.58 7.07 5.44
C LYS A 36 -2.96 5.67 5.36
N VAL A 37 -2.79 5.16 4.15
CA VAL A 37 -2.04 3.92 3.91
C VAL A 37 -0.55 4.27 3.92
N ILE A 38 0.21 3.55 4.75
CA ILE A 38 1.67 3.64 4.79
C ILE A 38 2.26 2.44 4.06
N TRP A 39 3.53 2.54 3.67
CA TRP A 39 4.25 1.44 3.06
C TRP A 39 5.70 1.36 3.49
N PHE A 40 6.27 0.16 3.35
CA PHE A 40 7.67 -0.15 3.63
C PHE A 40 8.31 -0.73 2.38
N ASP A 41 9.33 -0.06 1.84
CA ASP A 41 10.04 -0.51 0.65
C ASP A 41 11.07 -1.59 0.97
N ASN A 42 11.26 -2.51 0.02
CA ASN A 42 12.08 -3.72 0.13
C ASN A 42 11.66 -4.66 1.25
N GLN A 43 10.36 -4.62 1.59
CA GLN A 43 9.76 -5.42 2.64
C GLN A 43 8.43 -6.00 2.17
N GLY A 44 8.07 -7.15 2.71
CA GLY A 44 6.80 -7.81 2.51
C GLY A 44 6.19 -8.21 3.85
N TRP A 45 4.87 -8.28 3.93
CA TRP A 45 4.19 -8.88 5.08
C TRP A 45 4.49 -10.38 5.19
N LEU A 46 4.66 -10.86 6.42
CA LEU A 46 4.64 -12.29 6.73
C LEU A 46 3.23 -12.85 6.57
N ASP A 47 3.13 -14.14 6.26
CA ASP A 47 1.83 -14.84 6.14
C ASP A 47 1.07 -14.94 7.48
N SER A 48 1.77 -14.71 8.60
CA SER A 48 1.21 -14.68 9.95
C SER A 48 0.69 -13.31 10.38
N VAL A 49 0.65 -12.32 9.48
CA VAL A 49 0.03 -11.03 9.77
C VAL A 49 -1.49 -11.18 9.72
N ASP A 50 -2.18 -10.57 10.68
CA ASP A 50 -3.63 -10.65 10.79
C ASP A 50 -4.25 -9.29 11.16
N TYR A 51 -5.57 -9.23 11.10
CA TYR A 51 -6.33 -8.01 11.38
C TYR A 51 -6.08 -7.45 12.79
N LEU A 52 -5.99 -8.30 13.83
CA LEU A 52 -5.79 -7.84 15.20
C LEU A 52 -4.40 -7.24 15.38
N PHE A 53 -3.38 -7.82 14.74
CA PHE A 53 -2.04 -7.25 14.73
C PHE A 53 -2.03 -5.82 14.15
N LEU A 54 -2.61 -5.61 12.95
CA LEU A 54 -2.66 -4.28 12.35
C LEU A 54 -3.47 -3.32 13.23
N ARG A 55 -4.62 -3.77 13.75
CA ARG A 55 -5.50 -2.94 14.59
C ARG A 55 -4.80 -2.40 15.83
N ASN A 56 -3.97 -3.22 16.47
CA ASN A 56 -3.31 -2.90 17.74
C ASN A 56 -1.97 -2.16 17.57
N ASN A 57 -1.30 -2.29 16.42
CA ASN A 57 0.07 -1.80 16.23
C ASN A 57 0.17 -0.63 15.24
N PHE A 58 -0.77 -0.47 14.31
CA PHE A 58 -0.80 0.65 13.39
C PHE A 58 -1.06 1.98 14.14
N PRO A 59 -0.37 3.09 13.79
CA PRO A 59 0.57 3.28 12.69
C PRO A 59 2.05 3.15 13.08
N THR A 60 2.38 2.51 14.21
CA THR A 60 3.75 2.54 14.76
C THR A 60 4.69 1.63 13.95
N ALA A 61 5.60 2.22 13.17
CA ALA A 61 6.52 1.50 12.28
C ALA A 61 7.32 0.39 13.00
N ASP A 62 7.89 0.70 14.18
CA ASP A 62 8.69 -0.27 14.95
C ASP A 62 7.88 -1.49 15.40
N LYS A 63 6.61 -1.28 15.76
CA LYS A 63 5.70 -2.38 16.12
C LYS A 63 5.33 -3.21 14.90
N LEU A 64 5.08 -2.56 13.76
CA LEU A 64 4.74 -3.21 12.50
C LEU A 64 5.90 -4.03 11.92
N ALA A 65 7.14 -3.61 12.17
CA ALA A 65 8.36 -4.31 11.75
C ALA A 65 8.43 -5.76 12.24
N ALA A 66 7.77 -6.08 13.37
CA ALA A 66 7.70 -7.44 13.90
C ALA A 66 7.03 -8.45 12.95
N LYS A 67 6.24 -8.00 11.97
CA LYS A 67 5.56 -8.84 10.97
C LYS A 67 5.99 -8.54 9.53
N LEU A 68 7.13 -7.86 9.35
CA LEU A 68 7.73 -7.61 8.05
C LEU A 68 8.91 -8.56 7.82
N ARG A 69 9.05 -9.04 6.58
CA ARG A 69 10.24 -9.73 6.09
C ARG A 69 10.95 -8.90 5.04
N ARG A 70 12.28 -9.00 5.00
CA ARG A 70 13.06 -8.43 3.90
C ARG A 70 12.65 -9.11 2.60
N SER A 71 12.26 -8.32 1.62
CA SER A 71 11.84 -8.78 0.29
C SER A 71 12.25 -7.72 -0.72
N PRO A 72 13.44 -7.87 -1.36
CA PRO A 72 13.91 -6.94 -2.38
C PRO A 72 12.82 -6.71 -3.43
N SER A 73 12.74 -5.49 -3.96
CA SER A 73 11.74 -5.04 -4.95
C SER A 73 10.27 -5.07 -4.53
N THR A 74 9.90 -5.67 -3.38
CA THR A 74 8.54 -5.63 -2.82
C THR A 74 8.31 -4.40 -1.96
N SER A 75 7.08 -3.90 -1.92
CA SER A 75 6.62 -2.96 -0.90
C SER A 75 5.44 -3.51 -0.12
N ALA A 76 5.50 -3.38 1.21
CA ALA A 76 4.45 -3.79 2.13
C ALA A 76 3.57 -2.59 2.49
N TYR A 77 2.32 -2.58 2.04
CA TYR A 77 1.33 -1.54 2.29
C TYR A 77 0.40 -1.93 3.43
N CYS A 78 0.00 -0.99 4.27
CA CYS A 78 -1.09 -1.21 5.22
C CYS A 78 -1.82 0.07 5.64
N CYS A 79 -3.04 -0.13 6.11
CA CYS A 79 -3.71 0.75 7.05
C CYS A 79 -4.06 -0.07 8.31
N GLN A 80 -4.84 0.51 9.23
CA GLN A 80 -5.25 -0.20 10.45
C GLN A 80 -6.08 -1.47 10.17
N CYS A 81 -6.80 -1.56 9.04
CA CYS A 81 -7.76 -2.65 8.80
C CYS A 81 -7.44 -3.58 7.64
N SER A 82 -6.44 -3.26 6.82
CA SER A 82 -6.05 -4.08 5.67
C SER A 82 -4.59 -3.87 5.30
N TRP A 83 -4.01 -4.84 4.60
CA TRP A 83 -2.61 -4.87 4.22
C TRP A 83 -2.43 -5.58 2.88
N ARG A 84 -1.33 -5.31 2.19
CA ARG A 84 -0.96 -6.00 0.95
C ARG A 84 0.54 -5.84 0.68
N SER A 85 1.17 -6.88 0.15
CA SER A 85 2.51 -6.80 -0.43
C SER A 85 2.40 -6.72 -1.95
N ALA A 86 3.16 -5.85 -2.60
CA ALA A 86 3.20 -5.73 -4.05
C ALA A 86 4.65 -5.69 -4.55
N THR A 87 4.96 -6.47 -5.59
CA THR A 87 6.26 -6.46 -6.27
C THR A 87 6.16 -5.71 -7.59
N ASP A 88 5.11 -5.98 -8.36
CA ASP A 88 4.82 -5.28 -9.62
C ASP A 88 3.69 -4.26 -9.44
N ALA A 89 3.53 -3.39 -10.43
CA ALA A 89 2.43 -2.44 -10.47
C ALA A 89 1.09 -3.20 -10.57
N GLN A 90 0.25 -3.05 -9.55
CA GLN A 90 -1.03 -3.72 -9.43
C GLN A 90 -2.14 -2.68 -9.32
N ARG A 91 -3.16 -2.82 -10.16
CA ARG A 91 -4.36 -1.97 -10.07
C ARG A 91 -5.13 -2.31 -8.80
N VAL A 92 -5.40 -1.31 -7.99
CA VAL A 92 -6.33 -1.41 -6.85
C VAL A 92 -7.72 -1.05 -7.38
N GLY A 93 -8.60 -2.06 -7.44
CA GLY A 93 -9.98 -1.89 -7.88
C GLY A 93 -10.92 -1.57 -6.72
N PHE A 94 -11.94 -0.76 -6.98
CA PHE A 94 -13.15 -0.72 -6.16
C PHE A 94 -14.01 -1.92 -6.56
N GLY A 95 -14.25 -2.86 -5.64
CA GLY A 95 -15.15 -4.00 -5.87
C GLY A 95 -14.61 -5.37 -5.45
N GLY A 96 -13.30 -5.48 -5.15
CA GLY A 96 -12.76 -6.64 -4.44
C GLY A 96 -12.93 -6.47 -2.93
N GLU A 97 -13.30 -7.53 -2.21
CA GLU A 97 -13.77 -7.45 -0.82
C GLU A 97 -12.73 -6.90 0.19
N ASP A 98 -11.44 -6.92 -0.14
CA ASP A 98 -10.39 -6.70 0.87
C ASP A 98 -9.80 -5.29 0.95
N LEU A 99 -9.69 -4.56 -0.19
CA LEU A 99 -8.99 -3.27 -0.22
C LEU A 99 -9.89 -2.11 -0.63
N ARG A 100 -10.30 -1.32 0.38
CA ARG A 100 -11.02 -0.05 0.19
C ARG A 100 -10.07 1.14 0.18
N TRP A 101 -9.00 1.06 -0.61
CA TRP A 101 -8.00 2.14 -0.71
C TRP A 101 -8.29 3.03 -1.91
N VAL A 102 -8.11 4.34 -1.72
CA VAL A 102 -8.42 5.39 -2.69
C VAL A 102 -7.25 6.37 -2.77
N CYS A 103 -7.13 7.11 -3.87
CA CYS A 103 -6.23 8.26 -3.91
C CYS A 103 -6.91 9.45 -3.20
N ALA A 104 -6.21 10.08 -2.26
CA ALA A 104 -6.66 11.25 -1.52
C ALA A 104 -6.18 12.59 -2.13
N GLY A 105 -5.77 12.57 -3.41
CA GLY A 105 -5.20 13.71 -4.12
C GLY A 105 -3.67 13.67 -4.14
N HIS A 106 -3.04 14.22 -5.18
CA HIS A 106 -1.59 14.38 -5.23
C HIS A 106 -1.30 15.88 -5.18
N ASP A 107 -0.30 16.29 -4.40
CA ASP A 107 0.23 17.65 -4.50
C ASP A 107 0.81 17.84 -5.91
N LEU A 108 0.51 19.00 -6.51
CA LEU A 108 0.87 19.38 -7.88
C LEU A 108 2.37 19.56 -8.05
#